data_AF-A0A382ZSD1-F1
#
_entry.id   AF-A0A382ZSD1-F1
#
_cell.length_a   1.000
_cell.length_b   1.000
_cell.length_c   1.000
_cell.angle_alpha   90.00
_cell.angle_beta   90.00
_cell.angle_gamma   90.00
#
_symmetry.space_group_name_H-M   'P 1'
#
loop_
_entity.id
_entity.type
_entity.pdbx_description
1 polymer ?
#
loop_
_entity_poly.entity_id
_entity_poly.type
_entity_poly.pdbx_seq_one_letter_code
_entity_poly.pdbx_strand_id
1 'polypeptide(L)'
;MNKLNAFMQEKYDMKSFTHTPESKQLPIITTETIKGKRFYIVGEEKYPSITTVLSERNKEGLVRWRQSVGNDVANNIMRTAAKRGTAVHTLVENYLDNKELSKQDVLPLALFTLLKPSLDNINS
;
A
#
# COMPACT_ATOMS: atom_id res chain seq x y z
N MET A 1 -20.52 -11.26 -1.75
CA MET A 1 -20.28 -9.93 -2.28
C MET A 1 -20.74 -8.85 -1.31
N ASN A 2 -19.81 -8.04 -0.82
CA ASN A 2 -20.10 -6.94 0.11
C ASN A 2 -20.71 -5.73 -0.62
N LYS A 3 -21.37 -4.86 0.15
CA LYS A 3 -22.10 -3.69 -0.40
C LYS A 3 -21.22 -2.74 -1.19
N LEU A 4 -19.95 -2.55 -0.78
CA LEU A 4 -19.00 -1.70 -1.50
C LEU A 4 -18.67 -2.30 -2.86
N ASN A 5 -18.34 -3.60 -2.92
CA ASN A 5 -18.05 -4.26 -4.19
C ASN A 5 -19.26 -4.23 -5.14
N ALA A 6 -20.46 -4.48 -4.62
CA ALA A 6 -21.69 -4.40 -5.42
C ALA A 6 -21.91 -2.99 -5.98
N PHE A 7 -21.74 -1.95 -5.17
CA PHE A 7 -21.80 -0.56 -5.61
C PHE A 7 -20.76 -0.26 -6.70
N MET A 8 -19.53 -0.75 -6.54
CA MET A 8 -18.46 -0.51 -7.50
C MET A 8 -18.73 -1.19 -8.85
N GLN A 9 -19.22 -2.43 -8.83
CA GLN A 9 -19.64 -3.16 -10.04
C GLN A 9 -20.82 -2.48 -10.75
N GLU A 10 -21.74 -1.88 -10.01
CA GLU A 10 -22.88 -1.16 -10.58
C GLU A 10 -22.48 0.18 -11.22
N LYS A 11 -21.55 0.92 -10.60
CA LYS A 11 -21.21 2.30 -10.98
C LYS A 11 -20.02 2.43 -11.91
N TYR A 12 -19.13 1.43 -11.95
CA TYR A 12 -17.89 1.49 -12.71
C TYR A 12 -17.71 0.23 -13.55
N ASP A 13 -17.11 0.40 -14.72
CA ASP A 13 -16.66 -0.73 -15.54
C ASP A 13 -15.45 -1.39 -14.88
N MET A 14 -15.66 -2.51 -14.18
CA MET A 14 -14.61 -3.22 -13.45
C MET A 14 -13.88 -4.18 -14.39
N LYS A 15 -12.64 -3.84 -14.77
CA LYS A 15 -11.84 -4.68 -15.66
C LYS A 15 -11.29 -5.88 -14.93
N SER A 16 -11.01 -6.93 -15.71
CA SER A 16 -10.20 -8.06 -15.28
C SER A 16 -8.80 -7.99 -15.89
N PHE A 17 -7.81 -8.52 -15.17
CA PHE A 17 -6.42 -8.50 -15.55
C PHE A 17 -5.89 -9.89 -15.91
N THR A 18 -5.06 -9.97 -16.96
CA THR A 18 -4.37 -11.21 -17.34
C THR A 18 -3.11 -11.38 -16.49
N HIS A 19 -3.08 -12.42 -15.67
CA HIS A 19 -1.88 -12.78 -14.90
C HIS A 19 -1.09 -13.85 -15.64
N THR A 20 0.06 -13.47 -16.19
CA THR A 20 0.99 -14.44 -16.78
C THR A 20 1.81 -15.10 -15.67
N PRO A 21 1.84 -16.43 -15.58
CA PRO A 21 2.67 -17.11 -14.60
C PRO A 21 4.14 -16.79 -14.84
N GLU A 22 4.91 -16.72 -13.76
CA GLU A 22 6.35 -16.48 -13.84
C GLU A 22 7.04 -17.60 -14.65
N SER A 23 7.83 -17.22 -15.64
CA SER A 23 8.58 -18.17 -16.47
C SER A 23 9.80 -18.76 -15.75
N LYS A 24 10.18 -18.19 -14.60
CA LYS A 24 11.32 -18.61 -13.77
C LYS A 24 10.87 -18.71 -12.33
N GLN A 25 11.32 -19.74 -11.62
CA GLN A 25 11.19 -19.77 -10.16
C GLN A 25 12.04 -18.65 -9.57
N LEU A 26 11.40 -17.67 -8.95
CA LEU A 26 12.07 -16.67 -8.14
C LEU A 26 12.51 -17.27 -6.79
N PRO A 27 13.65 -16.83 -6.24
CA PRO A 27 14.07 -17.27 -4.92
C PRO A 27 13.06 -16.82 -3.87
N ILE A 28 12.76 -17.70 -2.92
CA ILE A 28 11.93 -17.36 -1.76
C ILE A 28 12.73 -16.39 -0.89
N ILE A 29 12.24 -15.15 -0.78
CA ILE A 29 12.84 -14.13 0.07
C ILE A 29 12.10 -14.15 1.41
N THR A 30 12.83 -14.29 2.51
CA THR A 30 12.29 -14.17 3.87
C THR A 30 12.70 -12.84 4.49
N THR A 31 11.96 -12.41 5.49
CA THR A 31 12.23 -11.15 6.19
C THR A 31 12.38 -11.37 7.68
N GLU A 32 13.27 -10.60 8.30
CA GLU A 32 13.46 -10.55 9.75
C GLU A 32 13.32 -9.11 10.24
N THR A 33 12.81 -8.93 11.45
CA THR A 33 12.76 -7.63 12.12
C THR A 33 13.94 -7.51 13.08
N ILE A 34 14.88 -6.62 12.79
CA ILE A 34 16.06 -6.36 13.61
C ILE A 34 15.98 -4.92 14.12
N LYS A 35 15.94 -4.74 15.45
CA LYS A 35 15.80 -3.41 16.10
C LYS A 35 14.61 -2.60 15.54
N GLY A 36 13.48 -3.27 15.29
CA GLY A 36 12.26 -2.64 14.76
C GLY A 36 12.31 -2.24 13.28
N LYS A 37 13.37 -2.61 12.55
CA LYS A 37 13.53 -2.37 11.11
C LYS A 37 13.45 -3.69 10.34
N ARG A 38 12.81 -3.69 9.17
CA ARG A 38 12.71 -4.87 8.30
C ARG A 38 14.01 -5.08 7.51
N PHE A 39 14.50 -6.30 7.54
CA PHE A 39 15.61 -6.80 6.73
C PHE A 39 15.16 -7.98 5.87
N TYR A 40 15.70 -8.07 4.66
CA TYR A 40 15.55 -9.19 3.75
C TYR A 40 16.75 -10.13 3.91
N ILE A 41 16.48 -11.43 4.01
CA ILE A 41 17.51 -12.46 4.12
C ILE A 41 17.79 -13.01 2.73
N VAL A 42 19.06 -12.97 2.31
CA VAL A 42 19.52 -13.49 1.03
C VAL A 42 20.77 -14.32 1.28
N GLY A 43 20.62 -15.65 1.31
CA GLY A 43 21.69 -16.54 1.76
C GLY A 43 22.03 -16.28 3.24
N GLU A 44 23.29 -16.00 3.52
CA GLU A 44 23.77 -15.64 4.87
C GLU A 44 23.72 -14.12 5.15
N GLU A 45 23.44 -13.32 4.12
CA GLU A 45 23.46 -11.86 4.19
C GLU A 45 22.10 -11.25 4.53
N LYS A 46 22.12 -10.08 5.18
CA LYS A 46 20.92 -9.34 5.60
C LYS A 46 20.91 -7.93 5.03
N TYR A 47 19.89 -7.62 4.23
CA TYR A 47 19.76 -6.34 3.55
C TYR A 47 18.62 -5.49 4.15
N PRO A 48 18.85 -4.24 4.55
CA PRO A 48 17.79 -3.39 5.08
C PRO A 48 16.76 -3.09 3.98
N SER A 49 15.49 -2.96 4.38
CA SER A 49 14.46 -2.51 3.43
C SER A 49 14.75 -1.12 2.87
N ILE A 50 14.25 -0.82 1.67
CA ILE A 50 14.36 0.53 1.06
C ILE A 50 13.83 1.59 2.02
N THR A 51 12.68 1.34 2.67
CA THR A 51 12.11 2.24 3.69
C THR A 51 13.07 2.47 4.84
N THR A 52 13.79 1.44 5.30
CA THR A 52 14.82 1.57 6.33
C THR A 52 15.92 2.54 5.89
N VAL A 53 16.47 2.34 4.70
CA VAL A 53 17.55 3.18 4.14
C VAL A 53 17.10 4.63 3.96
N LEU A 54 15.89 4.84 3.44
CA LEU A 54 15.36 6.18 3.19
C LEU A 54 14.93 6.90 4.47
N SER A 55 14.49 6.16 5.49
CA SER A 55 13.99 6.75 6.74
C SER A 55 14.99 7.61 7.48
N GLU A 56 16.29 7.45 7.24
CA GLU A 56 17.37 8.19 7.91
C GLU A 56 17.63 9.56 7.28
N ARG A 57 17.15 9.81 6.06
CA ARG A 57 17.40 11.04 5.31
C ARG A 57 16.38 12.13 5.64
N ASN A 58 16.82 13.40 5.61
CA ASN A 58 15.96 14.60 5.56
C ASN A 58 14.86 14.72 6.64
N LYS A 59 15.17 14.32 7.89
CA LYS A 59 14.19 14.35 9.01
C LYS A 59 13.86 15.74 9.54
N GLU A 60 14.69 16.75 9.28
CA GLU A 60 14.55 18.08 9.89
C GLU A 60 13.18 18.73 9.62
N GLY A 61 12.66 18.59 8.39
CA GLY A 61 11.33 19.10 8.04
C GLY A 61 10.22 18.41 8.84
N LEU A 62 10.29 17.08 8.97
CA LEU A 62 9.33 16.31 9.75
C LEU A 62 9.43 16.63 11.24
N VAL A 63 10.63 16.81 11.79
CA VAL A 63 10.82 17.18 13.20
C VAL A 63 10.21 18.55 13.47
N ARG A 64 10.50 19.56 12.63
CA ARG A 64 9.91 20.90 12.75
C ARG A 64 8.39 20.87 12.65
N TRP A 65 7.84 20.13 11.69
CA TRP A 65 6.39 19.96 11.57
C TRP A 65 5.77 19.30 12.81
N ARG A 66 6.40 18.25 13.34
CA ARG A 66 5.91 17.58 14.57
C ARG A 66 5.92 18.53 15.78
N GLN A 67 6.95 19.35 15.90
CA GLN A 67 7.04 20.37 16.95
C GLN A 67 5.97 21.45 16.78
N SER A 68 5.65 21.86 15.54
CA SER A 68 4.66 22.92 15.30
C SER A 68 3.23 22.48 15.56
N VAL A 69 2.85 21.25 15.23
CA VAL A 69 1.48 20.74 15.45
C VAL A 69 1.30 20.05 16.81
N GLY A 70 2.39 19.70 17.50
CA GLY A 70 2.39 18.94 18.74
C GLY A 70 2.41 17.42 18.53
N ASN A 71 3.05 16.69 19.45
CA ASN A 71 3.32 15.26 19.30
C ASN A 71 2.06 14.38 19.17
N ASP A 72 1.02 14.64 19.96
CA ASP A 72 -0.20 13.83 19.94
C ASP A 72 -0.99 14.01 18.66
N VAL A 73 -1.13 15.26 18.21
CA VAL A 73 -1.77 15.61 16.94
C VAL A 73 -0.98 15.00 15.78
N ALA A 74 0.35 15.15 15.77
CA ALA A 74 1.21 14.55 14.76
C ALA A 74 1.05 13.02 14.71
N ASN A 75 1.04 12.36 15.86
CA ASN A 75 0.85 10.91 15.94
C ASN A 75 -0.51 10.47 15.42
N ASN A 76 -1.58 11.21 15.75
CA ASN A 76 -2.92 10.93 15.24
C ASN A 76 -3.00 11.08 13.71
N ILE A 77 -2.46 12.19 13.17
CA ILE A 77 -2.40 12.44 11.73
C ILE A 77 -1.63 11.31 11.03
N MET A 78 -0.43 10.98 11.53
CA MET A 78 0.40 9.94 10.93
C MET A 78 -0.28 8.57 10.94
N ARG A 79 -0.90 8.17 12.06
CA ARG A 79 -1.62 6.88 12.16
C ARG A 79 -2.83 6.84 11.25
N THR A 80 -3.59 7.93 11.17
CA THR A 80 -4.77 8.03 10.31
C THR A 80 -4.36 7.98 8.84
N ALA A 81 -3.32 8.70 8.46
CA ALA A 81 -2.76 8.68 7.11
C ALA A 81 -2.25 7.27 6.74
N ALA A 82 -1.53 6.60 7.64
CA ALA A 82 -1.05 5.23 7.42
C ALA A 82 -2.21 4.24 7.22
N LYS A 83 -3.23 4.28 8.10
CA LYS A 83 -4.43 3.42 7.97
C LYS A 83 -5.14 3.64 6.63
N ARG A 84 -5.33 4.90 6.23
CA ARG A 84 -5.94 5.24 4.94
C ARG A 84 -5.07 4.73 3.78
N GLY A 85 -3.76 4.91 3.85
CA GLY A 85 -2.82 4.41 2.85
C GLY A 85 -2.92 2.89 2.67
N THR A 86 -2.93 2.14 3.77
CA THR A 86 -3.14 0.68 3.74
C THR A 86 -4.46 0.31 3.08
N ALA A 87 -5.56 0.95 3.48
CA ALA A 87 -6.88 0.69 2.89
C ALA A 87 -6.94 0.94 1.37
N VAL A 88 -6.30 2.01 0.89
CA VAL A 88 -6.21 2.28 -0.56
C VAL A 88 -5.40 1.17 -1.26
N HIS A 89 -4.24 0.81 -0.74
CA HIS A 89 -3.41 -0.24 -1.34
C HIS A 89 -4.14 -1.59 -1.36
N THR A 90 -4.88 -1.95 -0.31
CA THR A 90 -5.69 -3.17 -0.32
C THR A 90 -6.77 -3.17 -1.41
N LEU A 91 -7.41 -2.02 -1.69
CA LEU A 91 -8.37 -1.93 -2.80
C LEU A 91 -7.67 -2.09 -4.16
N VAL A 92 -6.51 -1.44 -4.34
CA VAL A 92 -5.71 -1.57 -5.55
C VAL A 92 -5.25 -3.01 -5.76
N GLU A 93 -4.67 -3.65 -4.75
CA GLU A 93 -4.23 -5.05 -4.79
C GLU A 93 -5.39 -5.98 -5.14
N ASN A 94 -6.53 -5.87 -4.44
CA ASN A 94 -7.70 -6.69 -4.75
C ASN A 94 -8.18 -6.49 -6.18
N TYR A 95 -8.21 -5.24 -6.67
CA TYR A 95 -8.62 -4.94 -8.04
C TYR A 95 -7.69 -5.58 -9.07
N LEU A 96 -6.38 -5.37 -8.92
CA LEU A 96 -5.38 -5.89 -9.84
C LEU A 96 -5.31 -7.43 -9.81
N ASP A 97 -5.55 -8.05 -8.66
CA ASP A 97 -5.61 -9.51 -8.49
C ASP A 97 -6.94 -10.15 -8.93
N ASN A 98 -7.87 -9.39 -9.52
CA ASN A 98 -9.22 -9.84 -9.87
C ASN A 98 -10.03 -10.39 -8.68
N LYS A 99 -9.74 -9.92 -7.46
CA LYS A 99 -10.44 -10.30 -6.23
C LYS A 99 -11.57 -9.33 -5.93
N GLU A 100 -12.52 -9.79 -5.13
CA GLU A 100 -13.57 -8.91 -4.59
C GLU A 100 -12.94 -7.74 -3.82
N LEU A 101 -13.40 -6.51 -4.08
CA LEU A 101 -12.94 -5.33 -3.35
C LEU A 101 -13.31 -5.45 -1.88
N SER A 102 -12.35 -5.22 -0.98
CA SER A 102 -12.60 -5.25 0.46
C SER A 102 -13.51 -4.10 0.90
N LYS A 103 -14.28 -4.30 1.97
CA LYS A 103 -15.05 -3.22 2.59
C LYS A 103 -14.09 -2.19 3.18
N GLN A 104 -14.20 -0.94 2.75
CA GLN A 104 -13.39 0.19 3.21
C GLN A 104 -14.25 1.43 3.44
N ASP A 105 -13.67 2.42 4.12
CA ASP A 105 -14.30 3.72 4.32
C ASP A 105 -14.38 4.54 3.02
N VAL A 106 -15.15 5.62 3.05
CA VAL A 106 -15.43 6.48 1.88
C VAL A 106 -14.15 7.09 1.30
N LEU A 107 -13.22 7.55 2.14
CA LEU A 107 -12.00 8.22 1.66
C LEU A 107 -11.04 7.28 0.90
N PRO A 108 -10.70 6.08 1.43
CA PRO A 108 -9.96 5.10 0.64
C PRO A 108 -10.62 4.76 -0.69
N LEU A 109 -11.94 4.59 -0.70
CA LEU A 109 -12.69 4.30 -1.92
C LEU A 109 -12.58 5.43 -2.94
N ALA A 110 -12.76 6.69 -2.50
CA ALA A 110 -12.63 7.85 -3.37
C ALA A 110 -11.21 8.01 -3.96
N LEU A 111 -10.17 7.72 -3.17
CA LEU A 111 -8.80 7.73 -3.69
C LEU A 111 -8.56 6.60 -4.68
N PHE A 112 -9.09 5.41 -4.42
CA PHE A 112 -9.03 4.30 -5.37
C PHE A 112 -9.72 4.64 -6.69
N THR A 113 -10.91 5.25 -6.68
CA THR A 113 -11.63 5.61 -7.92
C THR A 113 -10.89 6.67 -8.73
N LEU A 114 -10.15 7.58 -8.10
CA LEU A 114 -9.27 8.52 -8.80
C LEU A 114 -8.09 7.81 -9.49
N LEU A 115 -7.55 6.75 -8.89
CA LEU A 115 -6.45 5.96 -9.45
C LEU A 115 -6.90 4.97 -10.53
N LYS A 116 -8.15 4.52 -10.47
CA LYS A 116 -8.70 3.46 -11.33
C LYS A 116 -8.41 3.67 -12.84
N PRO A 117 -8.57 4.87 -13.44
CA PRO A 117 -8.27 5.06 -14.86
C PRO A 117 -6.80 4.76 -15.22
N SER A 118 -5.85 5.02 -14.32
CA SER A 118 -4.45 4.67 -14.53
C SER A 118 -4.21 3.17 -14.37
N LEU A 119 -4.89 2.52 -13.41
CA LEU A 119 -4.80 1.07 -13.20
C LEU A 119 -5.39 0.28 -14.37
N ASP A 120 -6.47 0.79 -14.98
CA ASP A 120 -7.14 0.19 -16.13
C ASP A 120 -6.26 0.10 -17.39
N ASN A 121 -5.10 0.77 -17.39
CA ASN A 121 -4.13 0.77 -18.50
C ASN A 121 -3.03 -0.30 -18.37
N ILE A 122 -2.96 -1.06 -17.26
CA ILE A 122 -1.84 -1.99 -16.99
C ILE A 122 -1.76 -3.14 -18.01
N ASN A 123 -2.87 -3.51 -18.64
CA ASN A 123 -2.94 -4.54 -19.69
C ASN A 123 -3.32 -3.97 -21.07
N SER A 124 -3.21 -2.65 -21.27
CA SER A 124 -3.52 -2.02 -22.55
C SER A 124 -2.46 -2.28 -23.61
#